data_AF-A0A351Y511-F1
#
_entry.id   AF-A0A351Y511-F1
#
_cell.length_a   1.000
_cell.length_b   1.000
_cell.length_c   1.000
_cell.angle_alpha   90.00
_cell.angle_beta   90.00
_cell.angle_gamma   90.00
#
_symmetry.space_group_name_H-M   'P 1'
#
loop_
_entity.id
_entity.type
_entity.pdbx_description
1 polymer ?
#
loop_
_entity_poly.entity_id
_entity_poly.type
_entity_poly.pdbx_seq_one_letter_code
_entity_poly.pdbx_strand_id
1 'polypeptide(L)'
;MINKDLSIVDSGILLSEIKSPTRMNQFERMRDIEEYFTKLCKKYTIETMSMEKLFFTRFNQNNAEFVFGIRAILITLCLKNNIKIKEYTPIQLKKFVTGNGKAEKILVQKCIMKLYGLKEFPEFNDAADALALAYIGLKIK
;
A
#
# COMPACT_ATOMS: atom_id res chain seq x y z
N MET A 1 3.30 -7.86 1.98
CA MET A 1 4.44 -7.95 2.92
C MET A 1 5.51 -8.84 2.32
N ILE A 2 6.76 -8.41 2.38
CA ILE A 2 7.91 -9.16 1.86
C ILE A 2 8.99 -9.28 2.94
N ASN A 3 9.80 -10.33 2.89
CA ASN A 3 10.95 -10.49 3.78
C ASN A 3 12.24 -9.91 3.14
N LYS A 4 13.36 -9.99 3.88
CA LYS A 4 14.67 -9.49 3.43
C LYS A 4 15.19 -10.20 2.17
N ASP A 5 14.75 -11.42 1.94
CA ASP A 5 15.09 -12.25 0.77
C ASP A 5 14.20 -11.97 -0.45
N LEU A 6 13.35 -10.94 -0.39
CA LEU A 6 12.38 -10.60 -1.44
C LEU A 6 11.35 -11.70 -1.71
N SER A 7 11.05 -12.53 -0.71
CA SER A 7 9.95 -13.49 -0.80
C SER A 7 8.67 -12.84 -0.29
N ILE A 8 7.54 -13.13 -0.96
CA ILE A 8 6.22 -12.73 -0.50
C ILE A 8 5.88 -13.56 0.73
N VAL A 9 5.64 -12.89 1.86
CA VAL A 9 5.18 -13.55 3.10
C VAL A 9 3.66 -13.51 3.19
N ASP A 10 3.06 -12.40 2.76
CA ASP A 10 1.62 -12.19 2.79
C ASP A 10 1.22 -11.13 1.76
N SER A 11 0.10 -11.30 1.07
CA SER A 11 -0.43 -10.33 0.10
C SER A 11 -1.93 -10.48 -0.03
N GLY A 12 -2.65 -9.37 -0.04
CA GLY A 12 -4.10 -9.36 -0.17
C GLY A 12 -4.66 -7.95 -0.19
N ILE A 13 -5.98 -7.86 -0.28
CA ILE A 13 -6.72 -6.60 -0.27
C ILE A 13 -7.84 -6.71 0.74
N LEU A 14 -8.00 -5.64 1.53
CA LEU A 14 -9.11 -5.51 2.44
C LEU A 14 -10.32 -4.98 1.66
N LEU A 15 -11.25 -5.88 1.33
CA LEU A 15 -12.48 -5.55 0.61
C LEU A 15 -13.58 -5.13 1.60
N SER A 16 -14.42 -4.20 1.15
CA SER A 16 -15.65 -3.80 1.85
C SER A 16 -16.84 -4.47 1.16
N GLU A 17 -17.70 -5.14 1.92
CA GLU A 17 -18.91 -5.78 1.39
C GLU A 17 -20.00 -4.78 0.97
N ILE A 18 -19.89 -3.52 1.42
CA ILE A 18 -20.86 -2.46 1.15
C ILE A 18 -20.66 -1.86 -0.25
N LYS A 19 -21.65 -2.05 -1.14
CA LYS A 19 -21.64 -1.55 -2.54
C LYS A 19 -21.83 -0.03 -2.67
N SER A 20 -22.42 0.65 -1.68
CA SER A 20 -22.66 2.11 -1.70
C SER A 20 -22.53 2.70 -0.29
N PRO A 21 -21.31 2.97 0.18
CA PRO A 21 -21.07 3.37 1.56
C PRO A 21 -21.58 4.79 1.83
N THR A 22 -22.31 4.94 2.93
CA THR A 22 -22.67 6.25 3.50
C THR A 22 -21.50 6.85 4.27
N ARG A 23 -21.65 8.09 4.75
CA ARG A 23 -20.65 8.73 5.63
C ARG A 23 -20.42 7.94 6.93
N MET A 24 -21.47 7.41 7.56
CA MET A 24 -21.31 6.60 8.77
C MET A 24 -20.52 5.33 8.50
N ASN A 25 -20.71 4.72 7.32
CA ASN A 25 -19.91 3.56 6.92
C ASN A 25 -18.43 3.91 6.74
N GLN A 26 -18.06 5.16 6.48
CA GLN A 26 -16.65 5.56 6.44
C GLN A 26 -15.98 5.45 7.81
N PHE A 27 -16.66 5.86 8.89
CA PHE A 27 -16.11 5.76 10.24
C PHE A 27 -15.98 4.31 10.70
N GLU A 28 -16.98 3.47 10.41
CA GLU A 28 -16.93 2.02 10.69
C GLU A 28 -15.77 1.37 9.91
N ARG A 29 -15.64 1.70 8.62
CA ARG A 29 -14.52 1.20 7.80
C ARG A 29 -13.16 1.66 8.31
N MET A 30 -13.04 2.88 8.83
CA MET A 30 -11.80 3.34 9.45
C MET A 30 -11.43 2.50 10.67
N ARG A 31 -12.41 2.16 11.53
CA ARG A 31 -12.21 1.24 12.67
C ARG A 31 -11.79 -0.15 12.17
N ASP A 32 -12.50 -0.71 11.19
CA ASP A 32 -12.22 -2.06 10.70
C ASP A 32 -10.81 -2.15 10.07
N ILE A 33 -10.38 -1.10 9.37
CA ILE A 33 -9.00 -0.97 8.86
C ILE A 33 -8.00 -0.92 10.03
N GLU A 34 -8.25 -0.10 11.05
CA GLU A 34 -7.37 -0.02 12.23
C GLU A 34 -7.21 -1.39 12.89
N GLU A 35 -8.32 -2.08 13.17
CA GLU A 35 -8.30 -3.40 13.81
C GLU A 35 -7.56 -4.44 12.98
N TYR A 36 -7.77 -4.44 11.66
CA TYR A 36 -7.09 -5.34 10.73
C TYR A 36 -5.58 -5.14 10.76
N PHE A 37 -5.11 -3.90 10.62
CA PHE A 37 -3.66 -3.62 10.65
C PHE A 37 -3.05 -3.82 12.04
N THR A 38 -3.80 -3.56 13.11
CA THR A 38 -3.36 -3.87 14.49
C THR A 38 -3.14 -5.38 14.67
N LYS A 39 -4.01 -6.23 14.12
CA LYS A 39 -3.81 -7.69 14.11
C LYS A 39 -2.56 -8.08 13.32
N LEU A 40 -2.31 -7.44 12.17
CA LEU A 40 -1.09 -7.69 11.37
C LEU A 40 0.19 -7.30 12.12
N CYS A 41 0.21 -6.13 12.78
CA CYS A 41 1.36 -5.69 13.58
C CYS A 41 1.63 -6.61 14.77
N LYS A 42 0.61 -7.29 15.31
CA LYS A 42 0.78 -8.31 16.36
C LYS A 42 1.27 -9.66 15.80
N LYS A 43 0.81 -10.02 14.60
CA LYS A 43 1.15 -11.30 13.95
C LYS A 43 2.58 -11.30 13.40
N TYR A 44 3.06 -10.16 12.92
CA TYR A 44 4.34 -10.07 12.22
C TYR A 44 5.23 -8.97 12.80
N THR A 45 6.55 -9.21 12.83
CA THR A 45 7.54 -8.18 13.15
C THR A 45 7.81 -7.33 11.91
N ILE A 46 7.19 -6.14 11.86
CA ILE A 46 7.30 -5.22 10.72
C ILE A 46 8.38 -4.18 11.03
N GLU A 47 9.45 -4.14 10.25
CA GLU A 47 10.52 -3.13 10.40
C GLU A 47 10.17 -1.80 9.71
N THR A 48 9.45 -1.86 8.60
CA THR A 48 9.14 -0.68 7.76
C THR A 48 7.80 -0.84 7.08
N MET A 49 6.99 0.23 7.13
CA MET A 49 5.78 0.41 6.35
C MET A 49 6.07 1.36 5.18
N SER A 50 5.80 0.92 3.96
CA SER A 50 5.98 1.74 2.76
C SER A 50 4.63 2.14 2.19
N MET A 51 4.46 3.43 1.89
CA MET A 51 3.20 4.01 1.45
C MET A 51 3.40 4.87 0.20
N GLU A 52 2.38 4.94 -0.65
CA GLU A 52 2.38 5.94 -1.72
C GLU A 52 2.19 7.34 -1.12
N LYS A 53 2.94 8.31 -1.64
CA LYS A 53 2.78 9.73 -1.32
C LYS A 53 1.60 10.29 -2.12
N LEU A 54 0.60 10.77 -1.40
CA LEU A 54 -0.61 11.31 -2.00
C LEU A 54 -0.42 12.79 -2.39
N PHE A 55 -0.93 13.14 -3.58
CA PHE A 55 -1.03 14.52 -4.04
C PHE A 55 -2.50 14.82 -4.35
N PHE A 56 -3.08 15.80 -3.66
CA PHE A 56 -4.45 16.24 -3.94
C PHE A 56 -4.47 17.36 -4.97
N THR A 57 -5.42 17.25 -5.88
CA THR A 57 -5.81 18.26 -6.85
C THR A 57 -7.29 18.60 -6.61
N ARG A 58 -7.85 19.56 -7.34
CA ARG A 58 -9.29 19.86 -7.21
C ARG A 58 -10.18 18.68 -7.63
N PHE A 59 -9.67 17.74 -8.42
CA PHE A 59 -10.45 16.66 -9.02
C PHE A 59 -10.63 15.41 -8.14
N ASN A 60 -9.91 15.30 -7.01
CA ASN A 60 -9.99 14.12 -6.13
C ASN A 60 -10.54 14.42 -4.72
N GLN A 61 -11.14 15.60 -4.49
CA GLN A 61 -11.55 16.07 -3.16
C GLN A 61 -12.63 15.21 -2.46
N ASN A 62 -13.54 14.58 -3.21
CA ASN A 62 -14.72 13.93 -2.64
C ASN A 62 -14.41 12.81 -1.63
N ASN A 63 -13.22 12.19 -1.70
CA ASN A 63 -12.79 11.13 -0.78
C ASN A 63 -11.56 11.51 0.06
N ALA A 64 -11.15 12.79 0.04
CA ALA A 64 -9.93 13.23 0.72
C ALA A 64 -9.96 12.96 2.22
N GLU A 65 -11.07 13.33 2.88
CA GLU A 65 -11.28 13.14 4.33
C GLU A 65 -11.07 11.67 4.72
N PHE A 66 -11.70 10.74 4.00
CA PHE A 66 -11.59 9.31 4.28
C PHE A 66 -10.16 8.78 4.10
N VAL A 67 -9.52 9.13 2.98
CA VAL A 67 -8.16 8.67 2.66
C VAL A 67 -7.14 9.21 3.67
N PHE A 68 -7.23 10.48 4.06
CA PHE A 68 -6.35 11.05 5.07
C PHE A 68 -6.62 10.50 6.47
N GLY A 69 -7.88 10.24 6.82
CA GLY A 69 -8.25 9.57 8.07
C GLY A 69 -7.59 8.20 8.19
N ILE A 70 -7.69 7.36 7.14
CA ILE A 70 -6.98 6.08 7.09
C ILE A 70 -5.47 6.27 7.20
N ARG A 71 -4.91 7.25 6.48
CA ARG A 71 -3.47 7.52 6.53
C ARG A 71 -3.01 7.88 7.94
N ALA A 72 -3.76 8.72 8.66
CA ALA A 72 -3.47 9.11 10.02
C ALA A 72 -3.51 7.90 10.98
N ILE A 73 -4.50 7.01 10.80
CA ILE A 73 -4.60 5.75 11.56
C ILE A 73 -3.36 4.88 11.34
N LEU A 74 -2.98 4.63 10.08
CA LEU A 74 -1.85 3.77 9.74
C LEU A 74 -0.51 4.36 10.22
N ILE A 75 -0.31 5.67 10.06
CA ILE A 75 0.88 6.38 10.55
C ILE A 75 0.96 6.26 12.07
N THR A 76 -0.13 6.54 12.77
CA THR A 76 -0.19 6.46 14.23
C THR A 76 0.10 5.04 14.71
N LEU A 77 -0.47 4.03 14.07
CA LEU A 77 -0.22 2.62 14.38
C LEU A 77 1.27 2.26 14.19
N CYS A 78 1.88 2.72 13.09
CA CYS A 78 3.31 2.49 12.85
C CYS A 78 4.17 3.14 13.94
N LEU A 79 3.93 4.41 14.27
CA LEU A 79 4.68 5.12 15.30
C LEU A 79 4.54 4.46 16.68
N LYS A 80 3.34 4.03 17.06
CA LYS A 80 3.09 3.30 18.32
C LYS A 80 3.87 1.98 18.43
N ASN A 81 4.16 1.34 17.30
CA ASN A 81 4.87 0.06 17.24
C ASN A 81 6.35 0.23 16.82
N ASN A 82 6.89 1.46 16.82
CA ASN A 82 8.26 1.77 16.38
C ASN A 82 8.58 1.30 14.94
N ILE A 83 7.58 1.27 14.06
CA ILE A 83 7.71 0.89 12.66
C ILE A 83 8.12 2.13 11.86
N LYS A 84 9.19 2.02 11.06
CA LYS A 84 9.63 3.11 10.18
C LYS A 84 8.64 3.33 9.06
N ILE A 85 8.34 4.58 8.74
CA ILE A 85 7.44 4.93 7.62
C ILE A 85 8.30 5.45 6.47
N LYS A 86 8.07 4.94 5.27
CA LYS A 86 8.68 5.44 4.03
C LYS A 86 7.58 5.80 3.02
N GLU A 87 7.71 6.96 2.39
CA GLU A 87 6.74 7.45 1.42
C GLU A 87 7.38 7.62 0.04
N TYR A 88 6.67 7.19 -1.01
CA TYR A 88 7.17 7.25 -2.38
C TYR A 88 6.15 7.87 -3.33
N THR A 89 6.60 8.80 -4.15
CA THR A 89 5.77 9.30 -5.26
C THR A 89 5.61 8.22 -6.35
N PRO A 90 4.52 8.26 -7.14
CA PRO A 90 4.36 7.36 -8.29
C PRO A 90 5.54 7.42 -9.26
N ILE A 91 6.13 8.60 -9.47
CA ILE A 91 7.29 8.80 -10.34
C ILE A 91 8.53 8.10 -9.77
N GLN A 92 8.78 8.21 -8.45
CA GLN A 92 9.88 7.50 -7.80
C GLN A 92 9.71 5.99 -7.91
N LEU A 93 8.50 5.48 -7.65
CA LEU A 93 8.18 4.06 -7.78
C LEU A 93 8.45 3.55 -9.21
N LYS A 94 7.89 4.24 -10.21
CA LYS A 94 8.07 3.89 -11.63
C LYS A 94 9.52 3.94 -12.07
N LYS A 95 10.25 4.99 -11.70
CA LYS A 95 11.67 5.14 -12.02
C LYS A 95 12.51 4.04 -11.39
N PHE A 96 12.22 3.66 -10.15
CA PHE A 96 12.95 2.62 -9.44
C PHE A 96 12.71 1.23 -10.04
N VAL A 97 11.46 0.90 -10.38
CA VAL A 97 11.09 -0.43 -10.88
C VAL A 97 11.43 -0.60 -12.36
N THR A 98 11.23 0.43 -13.18
CA THR A 98 11.31 0.31 -14.65
C THR A 98 12.47 1.10 -15.27
N GLY A 99 13.20 1.90 -14.48
CA GLY A 99 14.18 2.87 -14.99
C GLY A 99 13.58 4.16 -15.56
N ASN A 100 12.26 4.21 -15.77
CA ASN A 100 11.57 5.36 -16.36
C ASN A 100 10.41 5.85 -15.49
N GLY A 101 10.51 7.08 -14.97
CA GLY A 101 9.46 7.70 -14.15
C GLY A 101 8.14 7.96 -14.89
N LYS A 102 8.16 7.97 -16.23
CA LYS A 102 6.98 8.13 -17.09
C LYS A 102 6.40 6.80 -17.57
N ALA A 103 6.93 5.66 -17.12
CA ALA A 103 6.43 4.35 -17.51
C ALA A 103 4.93 4.19 -17.24
N GLU A 104 4.26 3.43 -18.09
CA GLU A 104 2.87 3.03 -17.87
C GLU A 104 2.76 2.12 -16.65
N LYS A 105 1.61 2.17 -15.96
CA LYS A 105 1.35 1.37 -14.75
C LYS A 105 1.52 -0.13 -15.03
N ILE A 106 1.09 -0.58 -16.21
CA ILE A 106 1.20 -1.98 -16.64
C ILE A 106 2.65 -2.48 -16.68
N LEU A 107 3.62 -1.61 -16.97
CA LEU A 107 5.03 -2.00 -17.01
C LEU A 107 5.56 -2.28 -15.60
N VAL A 108 5.19 -1.45 -14.62
CA VAL A 108 5.52 -1.68 -13.21
C VAL A 108 4.98 -3.03 -12.76
N GLN A 109 3.71 -3.31 -13.05
CA GLN A 109 3.07 -4.58 -12.69
C GLN A 109 3.81 -5.78 -13.30
N LYS A 110 4.12 -5.74 -14.60
CA LYS A 110 4.89 -6.80 -15.27
C LYS A 110 6.27 -7.03 -14.64
N CYS A 111 6.97 -5.96 -14.28
CA CYS A 111 8.25 -6.05 -13.58
C CYS A 111 8.11 -6.73 -12.22
N ILE A 112 7.08 -6.37 -11.44
CA ILE A 112 6.80 -6.96 -10.13
C ILE A 112 6.40 -8.43 -10.25
N MET A 113 5.56 -8.78 -11.22
CA MET A 113 5.20 -10.17 -11.48
C MET A 113 6.44 -11.01 -11.82
N LYS A 114 7.33 -10.50 -12.67
CA LYS A 114 8.59 -11.18 -13.00
C LYS A 114 9.50 -11.32 -11.79
N LEU A 115 9.58 -10.30 -10.93
CA LEU A 115 10.40 -10.32 -9.72
C LEU A 115 9.96 -11.41 -8.74
N TYR A 116 8.65 -11.60 -8.56
CA TYR A 116 8.10 -12.57 -7.61
C TYR A 116 7.60 -13.87 -8.25
N GLY A 117 7.85 -14.09 -9.55
CA GLY A 117 7.44 -15.31 -10.25
C GLY A 117 5.92 -15.52 -10.36
N LEU A 118 5.14 -14.42 -10.36
CA LEU A 118 3.68 -14.49 -10.45
C LEU A 118 3.26 -14.85 -11.89
N LYS A 119 2.53 -15.95 -12.04
CA LYS A 119 2.10 -16.47 -13.35
C LYS A 119 0.93 -15.69 -13.95
N GLU A 120 0.08 -15.13 -13.10
CA GLU A 120 -1.10 -14.38 -13.50
C GLU A 120 -1.06 -12.98 -12.90
N PHE A 121 -1.69 -12.03 -13.59
CA PHE A 121 -1.91 -10.71 -13.01
C PHE A 121 -2.70 -10.90 -11.72
N PRO A 122 -2.31 -10.27 -10.60
CA PRO A 122 -3.15 -10.27 -9.43
C PRO A 122 -4.54 -9.79 -9.84
N GLU A 123 -5.58 -10.54 -9.47
CA GLU A 123 -6.98 -10.24 -9.77
C GLU A 123 -7.32 -8.77 -9.44
N PHE A 124 -6.62 -8.23 -8.45
CA PHE A 124 -6.68 -6.84 -8.07
C PHE A 124 -5.36 -6.11 -8.30
N ASN A 125 -5.41 -5.08 -9.14
CA ASN A 125 -4.27 -4.21 -9.47
C ASN A 125 -3.54 -3.66 -8.25
N ASP A 126 -4.24 -3.43 -7.13
CA ASP A 126 -3.68 -2.79 -5.93
C ASP A 126 -2.69 -3.70 -5.18
N ALA A 127 -2.79 -5.03 -5.32
CA ALA A 127 -1.85 -5.96 -4.70
C ALA A 127 -0.45 -5.85 -5.35
N ALA A 128 -0.38 -5.69 -6.67
CA ALA A 128 0.88 -5.47 -7.38
C ALA A 128 1.52 -4.14 -6.97
N ASP A 129 0.73 -3.08 -6.83
CA ASP A 129 1.21 -1.76 -6.38
C ASP A 129 1.75 -1.83 -4.95
N ALA A 130 1.06 -2.54 -4.06
CA ALA A 130 1.53 -2.78 -2.69
C ALA A 130 2.85 -3.56 -2.65
N LEU A 131 3.01 -4.58 -3.51
CA LEU A 131 4.28 -5.31 -3.64
C LEU A 131 5.40 -4.44 -4.22
N ALA A 132 5.06 -3.54 -5.15
CA ALA A 132 6.01 -2.57 -5.69
C ALA A 132 6.51 -1.60 -4.60
N LEU A 133 5.60 -1.09 -3.76
CA LEU A 133 5.91 -0.22 -2.63
C LEU A 133 6.75 -0.95 -1.57
N ALA A 134 6.43 -2.21 -1.28
CA ALA A 134 7.24 -3.02 -0.38
C ALA A 134 8.67 -3.22 -0.92
N TYR A 135 8.79 -3.49 -2.23
CA TYR A 135 10.09 -3.69 -2.89
C TYR A 135 10.97 -2.45 -2.82
N ILE A 136 10.46 -1.28 -3.22
CA ILE A 136 11.20 -0.02 -3.13
C ILE A 136 11.52 0.35 -1.67
N GLY A 137 10.60 0.08 -0.75
CA GLY A 137 10.75 0.24 0.70
C GLY A 137 11.97 -0.45 1.29
N LEU A 138 12.17 -1.70 0.86
CA LEU A 138 13.26 -2.55 1.31
C LEU A 138 14.59 -2.23 0.62
N LYS A 139 14.57 -1.80 -0.65
CA LYS A 139 15.78 -1.56 -1.43
C LYS A 139 16.34 -0.14 -1.32
N ILE A 140 15.49 0.87 -1.15
CA ILE A 140 15.95 2.25 -0.94
C ILE A 140 16.31 2.41 0.53
N LYS A 141 17.58 2.74 0.82
CA LYS A 141 18.06 3.03 2.18
C LYS A 141 17.37 4.25 2.73
#